data_AF-A0AAN0IT78-F1
#
_entry.id   AF-A0AAN0IT78-F1
#
_cell.length_a   1.000
_cell.length_b   1.000
_cell.length_c   1.000
_cell.angle_alpha   90.00
_cell.angle_beta   90.00
_cell.angle_gamma   90.00
#
_symmetry.space_group_name_H-M   'P 1'
#
loop_
_entity.id
_entity.type
_entity.pdbx_description
1 polymer ?
#
loop_
_entity_poly.entity_id
_entity_poly.type
_entity_poly.pdbx_seq_one_letter_code
_entity_poly.pdbx_strand_id
1 'polypeptide(L)'
;SSTVSIIKSFCKGFQAQKEENWGLPVLQQVVLDLRRIALKAESVAKERVGVVKGKKEGEILERAAEQIMSCFRVCVSDSRTSLDNTKRWGTLGIVNQLFKIYFKLNKLPLCKPLIRAIDSSDIRDEFSISHRVTYKYFVGRKAMFDSEYR
;
A
#
# COMPACT_ATOMS: atom_id res chain seq x y z
N SER A 1 10.61 -15.00 6.54
CA SER A 1 9.42 -15.75 6.09
C SER A 1 9.40 -15.74 4.56
N SER A 2 9.19 -16.89 3.92
CA SER A 2 9.33 -17.11 2.48
C SER A 2 8.51 -16.13 1.61
N THR A 3 7.36 -15.67 2.09
CA THR A 3 6.50 -14.67 1.42
C THR A 3 7.22 -13.33 1.18
N VAL A 4 8.02 -12.86 2.14
CA VAL A 4 8.79 -11.60 2.00
C VAL A 4 9.85 -11.73 0.92
N SER A 5 10.47 -12.91 0.80
CA SER A 5 11.47 -13.18 -0.24
C SER A 5 10.84 -13.13 -1.63
N ILE A 6 9.68 -13.76 -1.80
CA ILE A 6 8.93 -13.78 -3.06
C ILE A 6 8.56 -12.36 -3.52
N ILE A 7 8.03 -11.53 -2.62
CA ILE A 7 7.64 -10.15 -2.94
C ILE A 7 8.87 -9.32 -3.34
N LYS A 8 10.00 -9.48 -2.63
CA LYS A 8 11.25 -8.80 -2.98
C LYS A 8 11.76 -9.22 -4.36
N SER A 9 11.75 -10.51 -4.67
CA SER A 9 12.16 -11.03 -5.97
C SER A 9 11.24 -10.53 -7.10
N PHE A 10 9.91 -10.55 -6.87
CA PHE A 10 8.95 -9.99 -7.80
C PHE A 10 9.19 -8.50 -8.03
N CYS A 11 9.35 -7.69 -6.98
CA CYS A 11 9.61 -6.26 -7.11
C CYS A 11 10.88 -5.97 -7.90
N LYS A 12 11.95 -6.75 -7.68
CA LYS A 12 13.20 -6.62 -8.44
C LYS A 12 12.99 -6.91 -9.92
N GLY A 13 12.30 -8.01 -10.26
CA GLY A 13 11.97 -8.36 -11.64
C GLY A 13 11.08 -7.32 -12.30
N PHE A 14 10.01 -6.92 -11.61
CA PHE A 14 9.06 -5.92 -12.08
C PHE A 14 9.72 -4.54 -12.29
N GLN A 15 10.68 -4.16 -11.45
CA GLN A 15 11.46 -2.93 -11.64
C GLN A 15 12.44 -3.03 -12.82
N ALA A 16 13.01 -4.20 -13.08
CA ALA A 16 13.94 -4.42 -14.18
C ALA A 16 13.27 -4.37 -15.56
N GLN A 17 11.97 -4.66 -15.63
CA GLN A 17 11.16 -4.52 -16.85
C GLN A 17 10.97 -3.04 -17.18
N LYS A 18 11.73 -2.55 -18.16
CA LYS A 18 11.59 -1.18 -18.66
C LYS A 18 10.47 -1.13 -19.68
N GLU A 19 9.72 -0.03 -19.69
CA GLU A 19 8.70 0.24 -20.72
C GLU A 19 7.57 -0.80 -20.83
N GLU A 20 7.37 -1.59 -19.77
CA GLU A 20 6.30 -2.56 -19.66
C GLU A 20 5.56 -2.40 -18.32
N ASN A 21 4.26 -2.66 -18.33
CA ASN A 21 3.41 -2.67 -17.13
C ASN A 21 2.47 -3.87 -17.02
N TRP A 22 2.61 -4.90 -17.86
CA TRP A 22 1.74 -6.09 -17.83
C TRP A 22 1.73 -6.80 -16.47
N GLY A 23 2.79 -6.63 -15.66
CA GLY A 23 2.87 -7.16 -14.29
C GLY A 23 2.00 -6.41 -13.26
N LEU A 24 1.37 -5.29 -13.61
CA LEU A 24 0.55 -4.49 -12.70
C LEU A 24 -0.62 -5.26 -12.07
N PRO A 25 -1.43 -6.04 -12.80
CA PRO A 25 -2.51 -6.82 -12.19
C PRO A 25 -2.00 -7.82 -11.16
N VAL A 26 -0.85 -8.46 -11.44
CA VAL A 26 -0.19 -9.37 -10.50
C VAL A 26 0.26 -8.62 -9.25
N LEU A 27 0.90 -7.45 -9.42
CA LEU A 27 1.33 -6.61 -8.31
C LEU A 27 0.16 -6.18 -7.42
N GLN A 28 -0.95 -5.74 -8.01
CA GLN A 28 -2.16 -5.34 -7.27
C GLN A 28 -2.70 -6.50 -6.43
N GLN A 29 -2.75 -7.70 -7.02
CA GLN A 29 -3.23 -8.90 -6.32
C GLN A 29 -2.29 -9.29 -5.17
N VAL A 30 -0.97 -9.29 -5.40
CA VAL A 30 0.04 -9.58 -4.37
C VAL A 30 -0.07 -8.61 -3.19
N VAL A 31 -0.23 -7.32 -3.46
CA VAL A 31 -0.36 -6.27 -2.43
C VAL A 31 -1.67 -6.43 -1.65
N LEU A 32 -2.78 -6.77 -2.31
CA LEU A 32 -4.05 -7.07 -1.67
C LEU A 32 -3.95 -8.29 -0.76
N ASP A 33 -3.37 -9.38 -1.26
CA ASP A 33 -3.25 -10.65 -0.53
C ASP A 33 -2.30 -10.53 0.64
N LEU A 34 -1.18 -9.81 0.49
CA LEU A 34 -0.28 -9.50 1.60
C LEU A 34 -1.02 -8.80 2.74
N ARG A 35 -1.86 -7.79 2.43
CA ARG A 35 -2.69 -7.13 3.47
C ARG A 35 -3.67 -8.10 4.11
N ARG A 36 -4.37 -8.93 3.33
CA ARG A 36 -5.37 -9.89 3.85
C ARG A 36 -4.73 -10.96 4.73
N ILE A 37 -3.60 -11.53 4.29
CA ILE A 37 -2.82 -12.52 5.05
C ILE A 37 -2.32 -11.89 6.35
N ALA A 38 -1.76 -10.68 6.30
CA ALA A 38 -1.29 -9.99 7.50
C ALA A 38 -2.42 -9.72 8.50
N LEU A 39 -3.60 -9.30 8.02
CA LEU A 39 -4.78 -9.11 8.85
C LEU A 39 -5.23 -10.40 9.54
N LYS A 40 -5.28 -11.52 8.79
CA LYS A 40 -5.67 -12.81 9.35
C LYS A 40 -4.62 -13.35 10.32
N ALA A 41 -3.34 -13.21 10.00
CA ALA A 41 -2.24 -13.59 10.86
C ALA A 41 -2.26 -12.80 12.18
N GLU A 42 -2.57 -11.50 12.13
CA GLU A 42 -2.74 -10.66 13.33
C GLU A 42 -3.93 -11.13 14.19
N SER A 43 -5.07 -11.49 13.59
CA SER A 43 -6.23 -12.02 14.33
C SER A 43 -5.90 -13.36 15.01
N VAL A 44 -5.30 -14.28 14.26
CA VAL A 44 -4.91 -15.60 14.77
C VAL A 44 -3.85 -15.47 15.85
N ALA A 45 -2.91 -14.53 15.71
CA ALA A 45 -1.95 -14.22 16.75
C ALA A 45 -2.67 -13.73 18.01
N LYS A 46 -3.65 -12.83 17.91
CA LYS A 46 -4.44 -12.38 19.07
C LYS A 46 -5.22 -13.51 19.75
N GLU A 47 -5.84 -14.40 18.96
CA GLU A 47 -6.68 -15.49 19.48
C GLU A 47 -5.88 -16.63 20.12
N ARG A 48 -4.77 -17.05 19.48
CA ARG A 48 -3.93 -18.16 19.98
C ARG A 48 -3.04 -17.74 21.15
N VAL A 49 -2.80 -16.44 21.27
CA VAL A 49 -1.81 -15.87 22.18
C VAL A 49 -2.54 -14.96 23.15
N GLY A 50 -3.40 -15.56 23.99
CA GLY A 50 -3.82 -14.91 25.23
C GLY A 50 -2.57 -14.59 26.05
N VAL A 51 -2.04 -13.38 25.92
CA VAL A 51 -0.94 -12.85 26.73
C VAL A 51 0.38 -13.66 26.62
N VAL A 52 1.00 -13.76 25.44
CA VAL A 52 2.46 -13.98 25.39
C VAL A 52 3.13 -12.63 25.35
N LYS A 53 3.68 -12.24 26.50
CA LYS A 53 4.60 -11.11 26.67
C LYS A 53 5.63 -11.11 25.53
N GLY A 54 5.60 -10.08 24.67
CA GLY A 54 6.72 -9.78 23.77
C GLY A 54 6.35 -9.42 22.33
N LYS A 55 5.18 -9.78 21.80
CA LYS A 55 4.76 -9.33 20.46
C LYS A 55 3.90 -8.08 20.53
N LYS A 56 4.39 -7.01 19.89
CA LYS A 56 3.68 -5.73 19.83
C LYS A 56 2.47 -5.87 18.91
N GLU A 57 1.31 -5.45 19.39
CA GLU A 57 0.10 -5.40 18.57
C GLU A 57 0.36 -4.61 17.28
N GLY A 58 0.00 -5.19 16.14
CA GLY A 58 0.16 -4.58 14.83
C GLY A 58 1.52 -4.82 14.16
N GLU A 59 2.46 -5.50 14.80
CA GLU A 59 3.80 -5.75 14.23
C GLU A 59 3.74 -6.47 12.86
N ILE A 60 2.82 -7.42 12.67
CA ILE A 60 2.69 -8.15 11.40
C ILE A 60 2.19 -7.21 10.30
N LEU A 61 1.23 -6.35 10.63
CA LEU A 61 0.72 -5.32 9.73
C LEU A 61 1.76 -4.25 9.40
N GLU A 62 2.60 -3.86 10.35
CA GLU A 62 3.73 -2.94 10.12
C GLU A 62 4.70 -3.53 9.09
N ARG A 63 5.13 -4.79 9.29
CA ARG A 63 6.00 -5.50 8.35
C ARG A 63 5.37 -5.64 6.96
N ALA A 64 4.06 -5.89 6.89
CA ALA A 64 3.34 -5.94 5.62
C ALA A 64 3.34 -4.56 4.92
N ALA A 65 3.09 -3.48 5.68
CA ALA A 65 3.12 -2.12 5.14
C ALA A 65 4.50 -1.77 4.57
N GLU A 66 5.59 -2.19 5.21
CA GLU A 66 6.95 -1.98 4.69
C GLU A 66 7.18 -2.63 3.32
N GLN A 67 6.67 -3.86 3.12
CA GLN A 67 6.77 -4.53 1.83
C GLN A 67 5.89 -3.87 0.77
N ILE A 68 4.65 -3.48 1.12
CA ILE A 68 3.75 -2.76 0.22
C ILE A 68 4.35 -1.39 -0.17
N MET A 69 5.00 -0.70 0.76
CA MET A 69 5.75 0.53 0.48
C MET A 69 6.90 0.31 -0.51
N SER A 70 7.53 -0.88 -0.52
CA SER A 70 8.53 -1.22 -1.53
C SER A 70 7.92 -1.30 -2.92
N CYS A 71 6.75 -1.93 -3.05
CA CYS A 71 6.00 -1.96 -4.30
C CYS A 71 5.63 -0.56 -4.78
N PHE A 72 5.16 0.29 -3.85
CA PHE A 72 4.82 1.68 -4.13
C PHE A 72 6.01 2.44 -4.72
N ARG A 73 7.20 2.32 -4.11
CA ARG A 73 8.42 2.98 -4.57
C ARG A 73 8.80 2.57 -5.99
N VAL A 74 8.66 1.29 -6.33
CA VAL A 74 8.90 0.80 -7.71
C VAL A 74 7.98 1.51 -8.70
N CYS A 75 6.68 1.56 -8.43
CA CYS A 75 5.71 2.23 -9.30
C CYS A 75 5.94 3.75 -9.43
N VAL A 76 6.25 4.45 -8.33
CA VAL A 76 6.47 5.91 -8.36
C VAL A 76 7.77 6.28 -9.08
N SER A 77 8.78 5.41 -9.02
CA SER A 77 10.07 5.65 -9.69
C SER A 77 10.04 5.52 -11.23
N ASP A 78 8.93 5.09 -11.80
CA ASP A 78 8.76 4.84 -13.24
C ASP A 78 8.45 6.14 -14.01
N SER A 79 9.41 7.05 -14.05
CA SER A 79 9.25 8.43 -14.56
C SER A 79 9.59 8.62 -16.03
N ARG A 80 10.18 7.62 -16.70
CA ARG A 80 10.69 7.73 -18.08
C ARG A 80 9.86 6.94 -19.10
N THR A 81 8.77 6.32 -18.65
CA THR A 81 7.92 5.46 -19.49
C THR A 81 6.69 6.24 -19.97
N SER A 82 6.25 5.97 -21.19
CA SER A 82 5.00 6.52 -21.73
C SER A 82 3.81 6.21 -20.82
N LEU A 83 2.76 7.03 -20.90
CA LEU A 83 1.56 6.84 -20.09
C LEU A 83 0.92 5.47 -20.32
N ASP A 84 0.93 4.93 -21.54
CA ASP A 84 0.32 3.61 -21.82
C ASP A 84 1.04 2.46 -21.09
N ASN A 85 2.36 2.59 -20.90
CA ASN A 85 3.21 1.53 -20.39
C ASN A 85 3.73 1.78 -18.98
N THR A 86 3.35 2.88 -18.33
CA THR A 86 3.91 3.23 -17.03
C THR A 86 3.39 2.31 -15.91
N LYS A 87 4.24 2.02 -14.94
CA LYS A 87 3.88 1.34 -13.68
C LYS A 87 3.21 2.29 -12.69
N ARG A 88 3.20 3.60 -12.96
CA ARG A 88 2.53 4.63 -12.12
C ARG A 88 1.03 4.36 -11.97
N TRP A 89 0.40 3.68 -12.93
CA TRP A 89 -1.00 3.22 -12.84
C TRP A 89 -1.29 2.37 -11.58
N GLY A 90 -0.28 1.67 -11.04
CA GLY A 90 -0.45 0.88 -9.82
C GLY A 90 -0.50 1.68 -8.51
N THR A 91 -0.06 2.93 -8.51
CA THR A 91 0.22 3.70 -7.28
C THR A 91 -1.03 3.91 -6.42
N LEU A 92 -2.16 4.30 -7.00
CA LEU A 92 -3.38 4.58 -6.23
C LEU A 92 -3.97 3.32 -5.57
N GLY A 93 -3.92 2.18 -6.27
CA GLY A 93 -4.35 0.89 -5.71
C GLY A 93 -3.51 0.46 -4.50
N ILE A 94 -2.19 0.68 -4.58
CA ILE A 94 -1.23 0.40 -3.51
C ILE A 94 -1.46 1.34 -2.31
N VAL A 95 -1.60 2.65 -2.56
CA VAL A 95 -1.90 3.66 -1.52
C VAL A 95 -3.19 3.31 -0.78
N ASN A 96 -4.24 2.87 -1.48
CA ASN A 96 -5.48 2.43 -0.85
C ASN A 96 -5.29 1.22 0.09
N GLN A 97 -4.37 0.30 -0.19
CA GLN A 97 -4.06 -0.79 0.75
C GLN A 97 -3.24 -0.28 1.96
N LEU A 98 -2.31 0.65 1.75
CA LEU A 98 -1.53 1.28 2.83
C LEU A 98 -2.44 2.07 3.78
N PHE A 99 -3.40 2.84 3.27
CA PHE A 99 -4.39 3.53 4.10
C PHE A 99 -5.17 2.56 4.97
N LYS A 100 -5.65 1.43 4.42
CA LYS A 100 -6.35 0.41 5.22
C LYS A 100 -5.50 -0.12 6.38
N ILE A 101 -4.19 -0.24 6.21
CA ILE A 101 -3.28 -0.65 7.29
C ILE A 101 -3.06 0.50 8.27
N TYR A 102 -2.70 1.70 7.80
CA TYR A 102 -2.36 2.82 8.68
C TYR A 102 -3.55 3.33 9.50
N PHE A 103 -4.76 3.34 8.95
CA PHE A 103 -5.95 3.63 9.73
C PHE A 103 -6.21 2.57 10.80
N LYS A 104 -5.99 1.27 10.50
CA LYS A 104 -6.16 0.19 11.47
C LYS A 104 -5.13 0.27 12.61
N LEU A 105 -3.90 0.68 12.31
CA LEU A 105 -2.82 0.84 13.28
C LEU A 105 -2.81 2.21 13.98
N ASN A 106 -3.78 3.08 13.68
CA ASN A 106 -3.79 4.47 14.12
C ASN A 106 -2.49 5.26 13.79
N LYS A 107 -1.88 4.98 12.63
CA LYS A 107 -0.66 5.65 12.13
C LYS A 107 -0.97 6.70 11.06
N LEU A 108 -1.94 7.57 11.33
CA LEU A 108 -2.43 8.59 10.38
C LEU A 108 -1.36 9.52 9.81
N PRO A 109 -0.28 9.91 10.54
CA PRO A 109 0.78 10.74 9.98
C PRO A 109 1.46 10.13 8.73
N LEU A 110 1.51 8.80 8.62
CA LEU A 110 2.12 8.10 7.49
C LEU A 110 1.30 8.24 6.20
N CYS A 111 0.04 8.66 6.27
CA CYS A 111 -0.79 8.91 5.09
C CYS A 111 -0.36 10.19 4.35
N LYS A 112 0.18 11.20 5.06
CA LYS A 112 0.53 12.51 4.50
C LYS A 112 1.49 12.45 3.29
N PRO A 113 2.62 11.72 3.33
CA PRO A 113 3.48 11.60 2.14
C PRO A 113 2.81 10.85 0.98
N LEU A 114 1.94 9.88 1.25
CA LEU A 114 1.22 9.15 0.21
C LEU A 114 0.18 10.02 -0.50
N ILE A 115 -0.56 10.83 0.28
CA ILE A 115 -1.51 11.81 -0.25
C ILE A 115 -0.79 12.77 -1.19
N ARG A 116 0.32 13.35 -0.74
CA ARG A 116 1.13 14.27 -1.57
C ARG A 116 1.57 13.63 -2.90
N ALA A 117 2.03 12.38 -2.86
CA ALA A 117 2.49 11.68 -4.05
C ALA A 117 1.38 11.43 -5.07
N ILE A 118 0.16 11.14 -4.61
CA ILE A 118 -1.02 11.01 -5.48
C ILE A 118 -1.47 12.37 -6.00
N ASP A 119 -1.53 13.38 -5.13
CA ASP A 119 -2.00 14.71 -5.48
C ASP A 119 -1.09 15.42 -6.48
N SER A 120 0.22 15.12 -6.46
CA SER A 120 1.22 15.62 -7.40
C SER A 120 1.30 14.82 -8.71
N SER A 121 0.56 13.72 -8.85
CA SER A 121 0.60 12.89 -10.05
C SER A 121 -0.17 13.56 -11.19
N ASP A 122 0.44 13.61 -12.37
CA ASP A 122 -0.17 13.99 -13.65
C ASP A 122 -1.38 13.12 -14.02
N ILE A 123 -1.34 11.82 -13.75
CA ILE A 123 -2.41 10.85 -14.05
C ILE A 123 -3.51 10.74 -12.96
N ARG A 124 -3.54 11.64 -11.97
CA ARG A 124 -4.43 11.51 -10.80
C ARG A 124 -5.91 11.37 -11.17
N ASP A 125 -6.33 12.11 -12.18
CA ASP A 125 -7.72 12.18 -12.60
C ASP A 125 -8.08 11.08 -13.63
N GLU A 126 -7.12 10.22 -13.98
CA GLU A 126 -7.28 9.10 -14.90
C GLU A 126 -7.33 7.73 -14.20
N PHE A 127 -6.89 7.63 -12.93
CA PHE A 127 -7.01 6.38 -12.17
C PHE A 127 -8.44 5.86 -12.12
N SER A 128 -8.64 4.54 -12.01
CA SER A 128 -9.99 3.97 -11.95
C SER A 128 -10.89 4.62 -10.89
N ILE A 129 -12.18 4.80 -11.23
CA ILE A 129 -13.17 5.43 -10.34
C ILE A 129 -13.20 4.73 -8.97
N SER A 130 -13.14 3.41 -8.94
CA SER A 130 -13.15 2.62 -7.70
C SER A 130 -11.96 2.96 -6.77
N HIS A 131 -10.76 3.13 -7.34
CA HIS A 131 -9.60 3.56 -6.57
C HIS A 131 -9.70 5.01 -6.11
N ARG A 132 -10.21 5.93 -6.96
CA ARG A 132 -10.40 7.34 -6.61
C ARG A 132 -11.42 7.52 -5.48
N VAL A 133 -12.53 6.77 -5.51
CA VAL A 133 -13.55 6.80 -4.45
C VAL A 133 -12.97 6.33 -3.12
N THR A 134 -12.23 5.21 -3.13
CA THR A 134 -11.57 4.69 -1.92
C THR A 134 -10.56 5.70 -1.36
N TYR A 135 -9.77 6.33 -2.24
CA TYR A 135 -8.80 7.35 -1.86
C TYR A 135 -9.47 8.56 -1.19
N LYS A 136 -10.48 9.15 -1.85
CA LYS A 136 -11.23 10.30 -1.33
C LYS A 136 -11.87 10.01 0.03
N TYR A 137 -12.40 8.80 0.23
CA TYR A 137 -12.92 8.37 1.53
C TYR A 137 -11.87 8.45 2.64
N PHE A 138 -10.67 7.91 2.42
CA PHE A 138 -9.61 7.94 3.44
C PHE A 138 -9.02 9.34 3.65
N VAL A 139 -8.85 10.12 2.58
CA VAL A 139 -8.40 11.52 2.69
C VAL A 139 -9.39 12.35 3.51
N GLY A 140 -10.69 12.23 3.20
CA GLY A 140 -11.74 12.92 3.95
C GLY A 140 -11.75 12.52 5.43
N ARG A 141 -11.67 11.21 5.73
CA ARG A 141 -11.56 10.74 7.12
C ARG A 141 -10.34 11.29 7.84
N LYS A 142 -9.18 11.32 7.18
CA LYS A 142 -7.96 11.91 7.76
C LYS A 142 -8.17 13.39 8.08
N ALA A 143 -8.79 14.13 7.16
CA ALA A 143 -9.09 15.55 7.36
C ALA A 143 -10.01 15.80 8.55
N MET A 144 -11.01 14.93 8.77
CA MET A 144 -11.86 14.99 9.96
C MET A 144 -11.06 14.81 11.25
N PHE A 145 -10.20 13.79 11.32
CA PHE A 145 -9.30 13.62 12.47
C PHE A 145 -8.38 14.83 12.67
N ASP A 146 -7.77 15.37 11.61
CA ASP A 146 -6.88 16.54 11.73
C ASP A 146 -7.62 17.80 12.20
N SER A 147 -8.93 17.90 11.94
CA SER A 147 -9.77 19.06 12.31
C SER A 147 -10.25 19.00 13.77
N GLU A 148 -10.39 17.81 14.36
CA GLU A 148 -10.75 17.62 15.78
C GLU A 148 -9.60 17.99 16.75
N TYR A 149 -8.37 18.17 16.24
CA TYR A 149 -7.19 18.58 17.03
C TYR A 149 -6.76 20.02 16.74
N ARG A 150 -7.67 20.88 16.27
CA ARG A 150 -7.46 22.32 16.12
C ARG A 150 -8.35 23.12 17.07
#